data_AF-A0A443YGZ2-F1
#
_entry.id   AF-A0A443YGZ2-F1
#
_cell.length_a   1.000
_cell.length_b   1.000
_cell.length_c   1.000
_cell.angle_alpha   90.00
_cell.angle_beta   90.00
_cell.angle_gamma   90.00
#
_symmetry.space_group_name_H-M   'P 1'
#
loop_
_entity.id
_entity.type
_entity.pdbx_description
1 polymer ?
#
loop_
_entity_poly.entity_id
_entity_poly.type
_entity_poly.pdbx_seq_one_letter_code
_entity_poly.pdbx_strand_id
1 'polypeptide(L)' 'MPETSPFELHRAYKRLFDSADGHTVMDDLEKRGCFMRSTFSTDAGRTEFNEGRRSLVLHMKHMLTEDNFIEKENNR' A
#
# COMPACT_ATOMS: atom_id res chain seq x y z
N MET A 1 -22.55 6.91 0.98
CA MET A 1 -21.95 6.34 2.21
C MET A 1 -21.13 7.44 2.86
N PRO A 2 -21.07 7.55 4.20
CA PRO A 2 -20.19 8.54 4.82
C PRO A 2 -18.74 8.29 4.37
N GLU A 3 -18.04 9.35 3.96
CA GLU A 3 -16.63 9.24 3.60
C GLU A 3 -15.81 8.89 4.84
N THR A 4 -15.04 7.80 4.77
CA THR A 4 -14.16 7.37 5.85
C THR A 4 -12.92 8.26 5.83
N SER A 5 -12.58 8.89 6.96
CA SER A 5 -11.39 9.76 7.00
C SER A 5 -10.11 8.97 6.69
N PRO A 6 -9.05 9.60 6.14
CA PRO A 6 -7.79 8.92 5.86
C PRO A 6 -7.19 8.21 7.09
N PHE A 7 -7.39 8.76 8.28
CA PHE A 7 -6.92 8.18 9.54
C PHE A 7 -7.72 6.92 9.94
N GLU A 8 -9.04 6.95 9.74
CA GLU A 8 -9.89 5.77 9.94
C GLU A 8 -9.53 4.65 8.95
N LEU A 9 -9.23 5.01 7.69
CA LEU A 9 -8.74 4.05 6.69
C LEU A 9 -7.38 3.47 7.09
N HIS A 10 -6.42 4.29 7.50
CA HIS A 10 -5.13 3.81 8.01
C HIS A 10 -5.30 2.77 9.12
N ARG A 11 -6.15 3.07 10.12
CA ARG A 11 -6.45 2.12 11.20
C ARG A 11 -7.08 0.82 10.70
N ALA A 12 -7.93 0.88 9.68
CA ALA A 12 -8.51 -0.32 9.06
C ALA A 12 -7.44 -1.16 8.34
N TYR A 13 -6.57 -0.53 7.55
CA TYR A 13 -5.44 -1.18 6.89
C TYR A 13 -4.53 -1.87 7.92
N LYS A 14 -4.14 -1.14 8.97
CA LYS A 14 -3.29 -1.67 10.03
C LYS A 14 -3.91 -2.90 10.70
N ARG A 15 -5.17 -2.82 11.16
CA ARG A 15 -5.84 -3.97 11.78
C ARG A 15 -5.86 -5.23 10.89
N LEU A 16 -6.00 -5.05 9.58
CA LEU A 16 -6.04 -6.17 8.65
C LEU A 16 -4.65 -6.77 8.41
N PHE A 17 -3.65 -5.91 8.17
CA PHE A 17 -2.31 -6.34 7.79
C PHE A 17 -1.39 -6.66 8.97
N ASP A 18 -1.76 -6.32 10.20
CA ASP A 18 -1.07 -6.72 11.45
C ASP A 18 -1.42 -8.15 11.91
N SER A 19 -2.10 -8.91 11.04
CA SER A 19 -2.39 -10.34 11.23
C SER A 19 -1.36 -11.21 10.49
N ALA A 20 -1.22 -12.47 10.90
CA ALA A 20 -0.31 -13.42 10.25
C ALA A 20 -0.64 -13.62 8.75
N ASP A 21 -1.93 -13.75 8.42
CA ASP A 21 -2.39 -13.85 7.03
C ASP A 21 -2.21 -12.52 6.29
N GLY A 22 -2.40 -11.40 6.98
CA GLY A 22 -2.12 -10.07 6.47
C GLY A 22 -0.66 -9.92 6.00
N HIS A 23 0.29 -10.31 6.84
CA HIS A 23 1.72 -10.34 6.47
C HIS A 23 1.98 -11.25 5.26
N THR A 24 1.38 -12.45 5.26
CA THR A 24 1.52 -13.40 4.13
C THR A 24 1.02 -12.81 2.81
N VAL A 25 -0.13 -12.12 2.83
CA VAL A 25 -0.69 -11.45 1.66
C VAL A 25 0.17 -10.27 1.23
N MET A 26 0.66 -9.45 2.16
CA MET A 26 1.54 -8.32 1.83
C MET A 26 2.82 -8.79 1.13
N ASP A 27 3.45 -9.86 1.62
CA ASP A 27 4.65 -10.44 1.01
C ASP A 27 4.41 -10.92 -0.43
N ASP A 28 3.26 -11.52 -0.72
CA ASP A 28 2.86 -11.90 -2.09
C ASP A 28 2.63 -10.65 -2.96
N LEU A 29 1.94 -9.64 -2.42
CA LEU A 29 1.66 -8.40 -3.14
C LEU A 29 2.95 -7.63 -3.49
N GLU A 30 3.93 -7.56 -2.61
CA GLU A 30 5.22 -6.93 -2.88
C GLU A 30 5.98 -7.59 -4.03
N LYS A 31 6.02 -8.93 -4.03
CA LYS A 31 6.65 -9.73 -5.11
C LYS A 31 5.95 -9.47 -6.45
N ARG A 32 4.62 -9.40 -6.41
CA ARG A 32 3.76 -9.13 -7.57
C ARG A 32 3.92 -7.70 -8.08
N GLY A 33 3.92 -6.73 -7.19
CA GLY A 33 3.98 -5.30 -7.48
C GLY A 33 5.37 -4.76 -7.82
N CYS A 34 6.36 -5.64 -8.05
CA CYS A 34 7.72 -5.23 -8.38
C CYS A 34 8.33 -4.26 -7.34
N PHE A 35 8.00 -4.44 -6.05
CA PHE A 35 8.40 -3.49 -5.01
C PHE A 35 9.93 -3.34 -4.94
N MET A 36 10.66 -4.46 -4.92
CA MET A 36 12.14 -4.50 -4.81
C MET A 36 12.86 -4.86 -6.13
N ARG A 37 12.21 -4.76 -7.29
CA ARG A 37 12.81 -5.09 -8.61
C ARG A 37 12.36 -4.11 -9.68
N SER A 38 13.14 -3.90 -10.74
CA SER A 38 12.72 -3.03 -11.85
C SER A 38 11.36 -3.41 -12.43
N THR A 39 10.57 -2.41 -12.80
CA THR A 39 9.29 -2.50 -13.52
C THR A 39 9.49 -2.54 -15.03
N PHE A 40 10.66 -2.14 -15.51
CA PHE A 40 10.98 -2.07 -16.93
C PHE A 40 10.82 -3.42 -17.62
N SER A 41 10.23 -3.38 -18.81
CA SER A 41 10.07 -4.51 -19.71
C SER A 41 10.18 -4.02 -21.14
N THR A 42 10.79 -4.83 -22.01
CA THR A 42 10.82 -4.58 -23.46
C THR A 42 9.51 -4.92 -24.16
N ASP A 43 8.62 -5.65 -23.47
CA ASP A 43 7.24 -5.89 -23.92
C ASP A 43 6.39 -4.62 -23.79
N ALA A 44 5.70 -4.26 -24.86
CA ALA A 44 4.97 -3.01 -24.96
C ALA A 44 3.83 -2.94 -23.93
N GLY A 45 3.71 -1.83 -23.21
CA GLY A 45 2.69 -1.64 -22.17
C GLY A 45 2.98 -2.35 -20.84
N ARG A 46 3.97 -3.25 -20.79
CA ARG A 46 4.26 -4.04 -19.59
C ARG A 46 4.94 -3.21 -18.50
N THR A 47 5.72 -2.21 -18.87
CA THR A 47 6.33 -1.28 -17.91
C THR A 47 5.25 -0.50 -17.16
N GLU A 48 4.29 0.07 -17.88
CA GLU A 48 3.16 0.84 -17.36
C GLU A 48 2.27 -0.03 -16.47
N PHE A 49 1.99 -1.27 -16.90
CA PHE A 49 1.24 -2.23 -16.10
C PHE A 49 1.96 -2.57 -14.77
N ASN A 50 3.27 -2.78 -14.82
CA ASN A 50 4.05 -3.07 -13.63
C ASN A 50 4.11 -1.85 -12.68
N GLU A 51 4.22 -0.63 -13.21
CA GLU A 51 4.16 0.60 -12.41
C GLU A 51 2.80 0.81 -11.75
N GLY A 52 1.70 0.51 -12.45
CA GLY A 52 0.36 0.53 -11.84
C GLY A 52 0.25 -0.40 -10.63
N ARG A 53 0.82 -1.61 -10.72
CA ARG A 53 0.85 -2.56 -9.60
C ARG A 53 1.76 -2.10 -8.47
N ARG A 54 2.92 -1.50 -8.79
CA ARG A 54 3.83 -0.94 -7.79
C ARG A 54 3.18 0.21 -7.03
N SER A 55 2.49 1.10 -7.74
CA SER A 55 1.76 2.23 -7.15
C SER A 55 0.76 1.75 -6.10
N LEU A 56 0.03 0.67 -6.37
CA LEU A 56 -0.90 0.09 -5.40
C LEU A 56 -0.18 -0.45 -4.15
N VAL A 57 0.93 -1.18 -4.30
CA VAL A 57 1.72 -1.67 -3.16
C VAL A 57 2.27 -0.51 -2.33
N LEU A 58 2.79 0.53 -2.98
CA LEU A 58 3.28 1.73 -2.32
C LEU A 58 2.17 2.45 -1.56
N HIS A 59 0.95 2.52 -2.13
CA HIS A 59 -0.20 3.05 -1.42
C HIS A 59 -0.51 2.23 -0.17
N MET A 60 -0.51 0.90 -0.24
CA MET A 60 -0.73 0.06 0.93
C MET A 60 0.33 0.29 2.00
N LYS A 61 1.62 0.36 1.62
CA LYS A 61 2.72 0.67 2.54
C LYS A 61 2.57 2.05 3.18
N HIS A 62 2.15 3.04 2.40
CA HIS A 62 1.82 4.36 2.91
C HIS A 62 0.73 4.28 3.98
N MET A 63 -0.36 3.55 3.71
CA MET A 63 -1.45 3.33 4.65
C MET A 63 -1.06 2.53 5.90
N LEU A 64 0.07 1.81 5.91
CA LEU A 64 0.55 1.04 7.07
C LEU A 64 1.61 1.76 7.90
N THR A 65 2.16 2.85 7.38
CA THR A 65 3.21 3.62 8.07
C THR A 65 2.55 4.68 8.97
N GLU A 66 2.71 4.54 10.29
CA GLU A 66 2.11 5.41 11.30
C GLU A 66 2.46 6.89 11.06
N ASP A 67 3.72 7.20 10.81
CA ASP A 67 4.23 8.57 10.65
C ASP A 67 3.50 9.38 9.56
N ASN A 68 2.90 8.71 8.58
CA ASN A 68 2.10 9.36 7.53
C ASN A 68 0.78 9.95 8.05
N PHE A 69 0.38 9.62 9.29
CA PHE A 69 -0.90 9.99 9.88
C PHE A 69 -0.79 10.68 11.25
N ILE A 70 0.41 10.71 11.87
CA ILE A 70 0.66 11.30 13.21
C ILE A 70 0.34 12.81 13.25
N GLU A 71 0.60 13.58 12.18
CA GLU A 71 0.36 15.04 12.17
C GLU A 71 -1.14 15.46 12.16
N LYS A 72 -2.07 14.51 12.06
CA LYS A 72 -3.53 14.81 12.04
C LYS A 72 -4.23 14.69 13.39
N GLU A 73 -3.54 14.23 14.42
CA GLU A 73 -4.12 14.10 15.78
C GLU A 73 -3.87 15.36 16.64
N ASN A 74 -2.78 16.08 16.40
CA ASN A 74 -2.41 17.28 17.18
C ASN A 74 -3.02 18.61 16.67
N ASN A 75 -3.74 18.59 15.54
CA ASN A 75 -4.37 19.77 14.91
C ASN A 75 -5.91 19.71 14.91
N ARG A 76 -6.52 18.91 15.80
CA ARG A 76 -7.97 18.82 16.00
C ARG A 76 -8.38 19.27 17.40
#